data_AF-A0A7C2PYH0-F1
#
_entry.id   AF-A0A7C2PYH0-F1
#
_cell.length_a   1.000
_cell.length_b   1.000
_cell.length_c   1.000
_cell.angle_alpha   90.00
_cell.angle_beta   90.00
_cell.angle_gamma   90.00
#
_symmetry.space_group_name_H-M   'P 1'
#
loop_
_entity.id
_entity.type
_entity.pdbx_description
1 polymer ?
#
loop_
_entity_poly.entity_id
_entity_poly.type
_entity_poly.pdbx_seq_one_letter_code
_entity_poly.pdbx_strand_id
1 'polypeptide(L)'
;MQPQRRRGARRAQRALLRTAQLLLLAIWASTGCGQAPAPAGAAGAPPAPLETVRQLIAAHEAGSYDRLRRLIVPERADPVINTLMAVDEFLGVNRELQRLVREQLGEAHADLIDQSYLGQNLDVFSPRVELLSEHAEGDAATVSFQSDGRVPVKRAQLIHRAGRWLYDPGPGYDPALPAAFARMARGLRLVLDDLKSGRLPRERLLDEPERLVEEVRIRLLPGVQMLPPPPAANFGP
;
A
#
# COMPACT_ATOMS: atom_id res chain seq x y z
N MET A 1 -35.58 -31.35 -26.62
CA MET A 1 -34.99 -32.53 -25.95
C MET A 1 -33.48 -32.45 -26.15
N GLN A 2 -32.57 -32.32 -25.18
CA GLN A 2 -32.48 -32.73 -23.78
C GLN A 2 -31.75 -31.64 -22.94
N PRO A 3 -32.21 -31.30 -21.72
CA PRO A 3 -31.39 -30.60 -20.75
C PRO A 3 -31.42 -31.33 -19.39
N GLN A 4 -30.52 -32.29 -19.15
CA GLN A 4 -30.52 -32.99 -17.85
C GLN A 4 -29.16 -33.43 -17.27
N ARG A 5 -28.00 -32.99 -17.78
CA ARG A 5 -26.69 -33.46 -17.27
C ARG A 5 -25.84 -32.48 -16.44
N ARG A 6 -26.30 -31.25 -16.14
CA ARG A 6 -25.46 -30.24 -15.44
C ARG A 6 -25.85 -29.90 -13.99
N ARG A 7 -26.68 -30.72 -13.31
CA ARG A 7 -27.10 -30.47 -11.91
C ARG A 7 -26.32 -31.24 -10.83
N GLY A 8 -25.46 -32.18 -11.19
CA GLY A 8 -24.77 -33.06 -10.21
C GLY A 8 -23.52 -32.47 -9.55
N ALA A 9 -22.74 -31.63 -10.23
CA ALA A 9 -21.40 -31.26 -9.75
C ALA A 9 -21.38 -30.16 -8.65
N ARG A 10 -22.47 -29.42 -8.44
CA ARG A 10 -22.49 -28.29 -7.47
C ARG A 10 -22.96 -28.65 -6.06
N ARG A 11 -23.40 -29.90 -5.81
CA ARG A 11 -23.87 -30.33 -4.48
C ARG A 11 -22.79 -31.01 -3.63
N ALA A 12 -21.73 -31.56 -4.23
CA ALA A 12 -20.67 -32.25 -3.50
C ALA A 12 -19.64 -31.29 -2.83
N GLN A 13 -19.48 -30.06 -3.33
CA GLN A 13 -18.52 -29.09 -2.76
C GLN A 13 -19.03 -28.29 -1.55
N ARG A 14 -20.33 -28.33 -1.25
CA ARG A 14 -20.91 -27.60 -0.10
C ARG A 14 -20.97 -28.42 1.20
N ALA A 15 -20.54 -29.68 1.17
CA ALA A 15 -20.57 -30.58 2.32
C ALA A 15 -19.24 -30.68 3.09
N LEU A 16 -18.12 -30.17 2.55
CA LEU A 16 -16.79 -30.29 3.16
C LEU A 16 -16.30 -29.04 3.92
N LEU A 17 -17.12 -27.98 4.00
CA LEU A 17 -16.75 -26.71 4.64
C LEU A 17 -17.50 -26.42 5.95
N ARG A 18 -18.23 -27.41 6.51
CA ARG A 18 -18.98 -27.24 7.76
C ARG A 18 -18.51 -28.10 8.95
N THR A 19 -17.48 -28.93 8.78
CA THR A 19 -16.96 -29.82 9.85
C THR A 19 -15.67 -29.32 10.52
N ALA A 20 -15.23 -28.09 10.24
CA ALA A 20 -14.01 -27.52 10.84
C ALA A 20 -14.26 -26.32 11.78
N GLN A 21 -15.49 -26.15 12.28
CA GLN A 21 -15.88 -24.98 13.09
C GLN A 21 -16.40 -25.32 14.49
N LEU A 22 -16.20 -26.56 14.96
CA LEU A 22 -16.65 -27.05 16.27
C LEU A 22 -15.55 -27.88 16.96
N LEU A 23 -14.37 -27.31 17.17
CA LEU A 23 -13.34 -27.93 18.05
C LEU A 23 -12.21 -26.97 18.46
N LEU A 24 -12.54 -25.73 18.83
CA LEU A 24 -11.59 -24.76 19.41
C LEU A 24 -12.27 -23.92 20.51
N LEU A 25 -12.98 -24.61 21.39
CA LEU A 25 -13.64 -24.07 22.58
C LEU A 25 -13.36 -25.01 23.76
N ALA A 26 -12.09 -25.17 24.11
CA ALA A 26 -11.67 -25.72 25.39
C ALA A 26 -10.20 -25.35 25.63
N ILE A 27 -9.88 -25.06 26.89
CA ILE A 27 -8.55 -24.79 27.42
C ILE A 27 -8.11 -23.32 27.30
N TRP A 28 -8.73 -22.45 28.10
CA TRP A 28 -8.00 -21.40 28.83
C TRP A 28 -8.66 -21.22 30.20
N ALA A 29 -8.52 -22.25 31.03
CA ALA A 29 -8.71 -22.15 32.47
C ALA A 29 -7.38 -22.55 33.14
N SER A 30 -6.99 -21.74 34.13
CA SER A 30 -5.97 -21.97 35.15
C SER A 30 -4.50 -22.10 34.71
N THR A 31 -3.77 -21.00 34.87
CA THR A 31 -2.55 -21.00 35.70
C THR A 31 -2.24 -19.58 36.18
N GLY A 32 -2.68 -19.27 37.40
CA GLY A 32 -2.14 -18.16 38.16
C GLY A 32 -0.74 -18.54 38.63
N CYS A 33 0.27 -18.10 37.89
CA CYS A 33 1.65 -18.06 38.38
C CYS A 33 1.89 -16.71 39.02
N GLY A 34 2.26 -16.71 40.30
CA GLY A 34 2.66 -15.52 41.04
C GLY A 34 3.74 -14.76 40.30
N GLN A 35 3.44 -13.52 39.95
CA GLN A 35 4.38 -12.63 39.29
C GLN A 35 5.40 -12.15 40.33
N ALA A 36 6.57 -12.78 40.31
CA ALA A 36 7.74 -12.23 40.98
C ALA A 36 7.98 -10.79 40.47
N PRO A 37 8.34 -9.84 41.34
CA PRO A 37 8.63 -8.48 40.93
C PRO A 37 9.74 -8.50 39.87
N ALA A 38 9.39 -8.06 38.66
CA ALA A 38 10.31 -8.00 37.55
C ALA A 38 11.52 -7.14 37.94
N PRO A 39 12.77 -7.59 37.66
CA PRO A 39 13.95 -6.79 37.94
C PRO A 39 13.83 -5.46 37.23
N ALA A 40 13.93 -4.38 38.00
CA ALA A 40 13.92 -3.03 37.49
C ALA A 40 15.10 -2.82 36.54
N GLY A 41 14.79 -2.54 35.27
CA GLY A 41 15.63 -1.66 34.46
C GLY A 41 16.84 -2.27 33.77
N ALA A 42 16.69 -3.38 33.05
CA ALA A 42 17.43 -3.49 31.80
C ALA A 42 16.75 -2.54 30.81
N ALA A 43 17.26 -1.30 30.73
CA ALA A 43 16.87 -0.39 29.65
C ALA A 43 17.11 -1.14 28.34
N GLY A 44 16.03 -1.59 27.71
CA GLY A 44 16.10 -2.45 26.53
C GLY A 44 16.97 -1.78 25.49
N ALA A 45 17.97 -2.50 24.98
CA ALA A 45 18.81 -2.00 23.91
C ALA A 45 17.91 -1.46 22.78
N PRO A 46 18.25 -0.31 22.17
CA PRO A 46 17.44 0.26 21.12
C PRO A 46 17.23 -0.77 20.00
N PRO A 47 16.05 -0.78 19.35
CA PRO A 47 15.78 -1.74 18.28
C PRO A 47 16.82 -1.59 17.17
N ALA A 48 17.22 -2.70 16.54
CA ALA A 48 18.16 -2.68 15.41
C ALA A 48 17.61 -1.83 14.23
N PRO A 49 18.48 -1.31 13.34
CA PRO A 49 18.05 -0.56 12.15
C PRO A 49 17.00 -1.29 11.30
N LEU A 50 17.21 -2.57 11.01
CA LEU A 50 16.29 -3.44 10.28
C LEU A 50 14.92 -3.50 10.97
N GLU A 51 14.91 -3.59 12.29
CA GLU A 51 13.67 -3.65 13.07
C GLU A 51 12.92 -2.32 13.03
N THR A 52 13.63 -1.19 12.99
CA THR A 52 13.02 0.14 12.80
C THR A 52 12.33 0.21 11.43
N VAL A 53 12.95 -0.30 10.37
CA VAL A 53 12.34 -0.37 9.03
C VAL A 53 11.11 -1.28 9.01
N ARG A 54 11.14 -2.44 9.67
CA ARG A 54 9.95 -3.31 9.80
C ARG A 54 8.80 -2.60 10.48
N GLN A 55 9.07 -1.89 11.58
CA GLN A 55 8.05 -1.12 12.29
C GLN A 55 7.47 -0.01 11.43
N LEU A 56 8.29 0.60 10.57
CA LEU A 56 7.88 1.65 9.63
C LEU A 56 6.94 1.08 8.55
N ILE A 57 7.28 -0.06 7.95
CA ILE A 57 6.41 -0.79 7.00
C ILE A 57 5.08 -1.16 7.68
N ALA A 58 5.13 -1.79 8.85
CA ALA A 58 3.94 -2.21 9.57
C ALA A 58 3.06 -1.02 9.99
N ALA A 59 3.65 0.12 10.35
CA ALA A 59 2.90 1.34 10.68
C ALA A 59 2.16 1.90 9.45
N HIS A 60 2.79 1.87 8.27
CA HIS A 60 2.17 2.28 7.02
C HIS A 60 1.04 1.34 6.59
N GLU A 61 1.28 0.02 6.60
CA GLU A 61 0.26 -1.00 6.27
C GLU A 61 -0.98 -0.89 7.18
N ALA A 62 -0.78 -0.50 8.44
CA ALA A 62 -1.85 -0.27 9.40
C ALA A 62 -2.49 1.13 9.32
N GLY A 63 -2.09 1.98 8.38
CA GLY A 63 -2.57 3.38 8.26
C GLY A 63 -2.26 4.24 9.49
N SER A 64 -1.27 3.86 10.30
CA SER A 64 -0.97 4.47 11.60
C SER A 64 0.07 5.59 11.47
N TYR A 65 -0.30 6.69 10.80
CA TYR A 65 0.63 7.79 10.49
C TYR A 65 1.26 8.47 11.73
N ASP A 66 0.58 8.47 12.88
CA ASP A 66 1.17 8.98 14.12
C ASP A 66 2.31 8.10 14.64
N ARG A 67 2.21 6.78 14.45
CA ARG A 67 3.32 5.87 14.74
C ARG A 67 4.44 6.09 13.74
N LEU A 68 4.09 6.25 12.46
CA LEU A 68 5.04 6.50 11.39
C LEU A 68 5.86 7.79 11.64
N ARG A 69 5.20 8.87 12.06
CA ARG A 69 5.85 10.16 12.41
C ARG A 69 6.99 10.01 13.40
N ARG A 70 6.85 9.08 14.37
CA ARG A 70 7.87 8.83 15.41
C ARG A 70 9.06 8.00 14.92
N LEU A 71 8.95 7.39 13.75
CA LEU A 71 9.98 6.55 13.13
C LEU A 71 10.75 7.26 12.01
N ILE A 72 10.34 8.47 11.63
CA ILE A 72 10.99 9.29 10.61
C ILE A 72 11.73 10.44 11.30
N VAL A 73 12.81 10.91 10.70
CA VAL A 73 13.51 12.14 11.10
C VAL A 73 12.50 13.30 11.21
N PRO A 74 12.35 13.97 12.37
CA PRO A 74 11.25 14.91 12.61
C PRO A 74 11.11 16.01 11.57
N GLU A 75 12.24 16.54 11.08
CA GLU A 75 12.29 17.61 10.09
C GLU A 75 11.76 17.17 8.71
N ARG A 76 11.64 15.87 8.47
CA ARG A 76 11.18 15.27 7.20
C ARG A 76 9.87 14.49 7.35
N ALA A 77 9.36 14.32 8.56
CA ALA A 77 8.23 13.44 8.83
C ALA A 77 6.92 13.92 8.19
N ASP A 78 6.56 15.20 8.39
CA ASP A 78 5.29 15.72 7.87
C ASP A 78 5.19 15.70 6.34
N PRO A 79 6.21 16.13 5.58
CA PRO A 79 6.21 15.99 4.13
C PRO A 79 5.96 14.55 3.64
N VAL A 80 6.67 13.57 4.23
CA VAL A 80 6.52 12.15 3.88
C VAL A 80 5.11 11.65 4.19
N ILE A 81 4.60 11.95 5.39
CA ILE A 81 3.26 11.53 5.82
C ILE A 81 2.18 12.11 4.92
N ASN A 82 2.25 13.39 4.60
CA ASN A 82 1.28 14.04 3.72
C ASN A 82 1.25 13.39 2.33
N THR A 83 2.42 13.01 1.80
CA THR A 83 2.49 12.26 0.53
C THR A 83 1.87 10.88 0.66
N LEU A 84 2.21 10.10 1.68
CA LEU A 84 1.67 8.75 1.87
C LEU A 84 0.14 8.77 2.03
N MET A 85 -0.38 9.69 2.84
CA MET A 85 -1.84 9.88 2.98
C MET A 85 -2.52 10.19 1.64
N ALA A 86 -1.93 11.07 0.82
CA ALA A 86 -2.49 11.41 -0.49
C ALA A 86 -2.42 10.23 -1.48
N VAL A 87 -1.37 9.42 -1.42
CA VAL A 87 -1.23 8.20 -2.22
C VAL A 87 -2.25 7.15 -1.79
N ASP A 88 -2.41 6.94 -0.48
CA ASP A 88 -3.40 5.99 0.05
C ASP A 88 -4.83 6.39 -0.30
N GLU A 89 -5.14 7.69 -0.24
CA GLU A 89 -6.42 8.21 -0.72
C GLU A 89 -6.62 7.91 -2.21
N PHE A 90 -5.63 8.21 -3.05
CA PHE A 90 -5.65 7.94 -4.49
C PHE A 90 -5.86 6.45 -4.78
N LEU A 91 -5.06 5.56 -4.17
CA LEU A 91 -5.16 4.11 -4.36
C LEU A 91 -6.49 3.56 -3.82
N GLY A 92 -7.02 4.15 -2.74
CA GLY A 92 -8.35 3.85 -2.21
C GLY A 92 -9.45 4.10 -3.23
N VAL A 93 -9.46 5.30 -3.83
CA VAL A 93 -10.44 5.66 -4.88
C VAL A 93 -10.25 4.79 -6.12
N ASN A 94 -9.01 4.52 -6.54
CA ASN A 94 -8.71 3.62 -7.66
C ASN A 94 -9.29 2.20 -7.44
N ARG A 95 -9.11 1.63 -6.24
CA ARG A 95 -9.70 0.32 -5.89
C ARG A 95 -11.23 0.36 -5.90
N GLU A 96 -11.84 1.44 -5.43
CA GLU A 96 -13.30 1.59 -5.47
C GLU A 96 -13.84 1.65 -6.92
N LEU A 97 -13.18 2.44 -7.78
CA LEU A 97 -13.51 2.54 -9.19
C LEU A 97 -13.37 1.19 -9.90
N GLN A 98 -12.26 0.48 -9.72
CA GLN A 98 -12.06 -0.85 -10.28
C GLN A 98 -13.12 -1.84 -9.83
N ARG A 99 -13.47 -1.82 -8.54
CA ARG A 99 -14.52 -2.68 -8.00
C ARG A 99 -15.85 -2.41 -8.70
N LEU A 100 -16.24 -1.13 -8.87
CA LEU A 100 -17.47 -0.77 -9.56
C LEU A 100 -17.44 -1.19 -11.04
N VAL A 101 -16.34 -0.93 -11.74
CA VAL A 101 -16.16 -1.31 -13.15
C VAL A 101 -16.20 -2.83 -13.30
N ARG A 102 -15.55 -3.59 -12.42
CA ARG A 102 -15.64 -5.06 -12.39
C ARG A 102 -17.07 -5.53 -12.20
N GLU A 103 -17.81 -4.92 -11.26
CA GLU A 103 -19.21 -5.27 -10.97
C GLU A 103 -20.15 -4.96 -12.16
N GLN A 104 -19.92 -3.87 -12.89
CA GLN A 104 -20.83 -3.42 -13.98
C GLN A 104 -20.42 -3.88 -15.39
N LEU A 105 -19.12 -3.89 -15.68
CA LEU A 105 -18.54 -4.08 -17.02
C LEU A 105 -17.67 -5.35 -17.11
N GLY A 106 -17.26 -5.93 -15.98
CA GLY A 106 -16.45 -7.16 -15.91
C GLY A 106 -14.96 -6.92 -15.73
N GLU A 107 -14.21 -8.00 -15.46
CA GLU A 107 -12.78 -7.95 -15.07
C GLU A 107 -11.90 -7.22 -16.10
N ALA A 108 -12.05 -7.58 -17.38
CA ALA A 108 -11.22 -7.03 -18.46
C ALA A 108 -11.28 -5.49 -18.52
N HIS A 109 -12.44 -4.89 -18.25
CA HIS A 109 -12.59 -3.43 -18.23
C HIS A 109 -11.94 -2.79 -17.00
N ALA A 110 -11.95 -3.47 -15.85
CA ALA A 110 -11.33 -2.98 -14.64
C ALA A 110 -9.79 -2.95 -14.79
N ASP A 111 -9.21 -3.97 -15.44
CA ASP A 111 -7.78 -4.06 -15.70
C ASP A 111 -7.28 -2.91 -16.62
N LEU A 112 -8.08 -2.47 -17.59
CA LEU A 112 -7.73 -1.39 -18.51
C LEU A 112 -7.48 -0.04 -17.82
N ILE A 113 -8.08 0.18 -16.65
CA ILE A 113 -7.94 1.43 -15.89
C ILE A 113 -7.11 1.27 -14.63
N ASP A 114 -6.47 0.12 -14.42
CA ASP A 114 -5.75 -0.14 -13.18
C ASP A 114 -4.53 0.80 -12.99
N GLN A 115 -4.61 1.66 -11.97
CA GLN A 115 -3.52 2.56 -11.56
C GLN A 115 -2.73 2.06 -10.33
N SER A 116 -2.89 0.79 -9.94
CA SER A 116 -2.24 0.20 -8.76
C SER A 116 -0.71 0.23 -8.86
N TYR A 117 -0.15 0.24 -10.08
CA TYR A 117 1.28 0.33 -10.33
C TYR A 117 1.93 1.60 -9.74
N LEU A 118 1.16 2.68 -9.54
CA LEU A 118 1.68 3.90 -8.93
C LEU A 118 2.06 3.70 -7.45
N GLY A 119 1.41 2.75 -6.75
CA GLY A 119 1.76 2.38 -5.38
C GLY A 119 3.03 1.54 -5.26
N GLN A 120 3.54 0.97 -6.37
CA GLN A 120 4.72 0.09 -6.36
C GLN A 120 6.04 0.87 -6.23
N ASN A 121 6.01 2.18 -6.47
CA ASN A 121 7.20 3.04 -6.50
C ASN A 121 7.37 3.89 -5.24
N LEU A 122 6.87 3.44 -4.09
CA LEU A 122 6.92 4.17 -2.82
C LEU A 122 8.11 3.79 -1.93
N ASP A 123 9.19 3.27 -2.52
CA ASP A 123 10.41 2.88 -1.81
C ASP A 123 10.10 1.84 -0.71
N VAL A 124 10.54 2.05 0.52
CA VAL A 124 10.26 1.21 1.70
C VAL A 124 8.77 1.18 2.08
N PHE A 125 7.93 2.04 1.49
CA PHE A 125 6.49 2.06 1.69
C PHE A 125 5.71 1.29 0.62
N SER A 126 6.39 0.67 -0.36
CA SER A 126 5.73 -0.15 -1.36
C SER A 126 4.98 -1.34 -0.72
N PRO A 127 3.87 -1.82 -1.29
CA PRO A 127 3.06 -2.91 -0.71
C PRO A 127 3.79 -4.24 -0.53
N ARG A 128 4.89 -4.47 -1.26
CA ARG A 128 5.70 -5.68 -1.16
C ARG A 128 7.16 -5.28 -1.04
N VAL A 129 7.65 -5.25 0.20
CA VAL A 129 9.04 -4.94 0.52
C VAL A 129 9.69 -6.16 1.16
N GLU A 130 10.80 -6.58 0.58
CA GLU A 130 11.67 -7.61 1.14
C GLU A 130 12.94 -6.95 1.68
N LEU A 131 13.16 -7.06 2.99
CA LEU A 131 14.36 -6.56 3.65
C LEU A 131 15.46 -7.63 3.58
N LEU A 132 16.63 -7.25 3.08
CA LEU A 132 17.70 -8.20 2.77
C LEU A 132 18.81 -8.20 3.81
N SER A 133 19.35 -7.02 4.11
CA SER A 133 20.49 -6.87 5.01
C SER A 133 20.51 -5.49 5.65
N GLU A 134 21.22 -5.37 6.76
CA GLU A 134 21.53 -4.10 7.40
C GLU A 134 23.05 -3.92 7.54
N HIS A 135 23.47 -2.67 7.51
CA HIS A 135 24.82 -2.25 7.82
C HIS A 135 24.75 -1.01 8.69
N ALA A 136 25.44 -1.01 9.83
CA ALA A 136 25.44 0.10 10.79
C ALA A 136 26.88 0.50 11.12
N GLU A 137 27.14 1.81 11.09
CA GLU A 137 28.44 2.41 11.41
C GLU A 137 28.21 3.70 12.20
N GLY A 138 28.59 3.69 13.48
CA GLY A 138 28.36 4.81 14.39
C GLY A 138 26.87 5.17 14.50
N ASP A 139 26.53 6.42 14.18
CA ASP A 139 25.17 6.94 14.21
C ASP A 139 24.44 6.86 12.85
N ALA A 140 24.99 6.12 11.89
CA ALA A 140 24.39 5.91 10.59
C ALA A 140 24.14 4.42 10.32
N ALA A 141 23.06 4.11 9.62
CA ALA A 141 22.79 2.77 9.15
C ALA A 141 22.11 2.77 7.78
N THR A 142 22.26 1.67 7.07
CA THR A 142 21.58 1.40 5.80
C THR A 142 20.92 0.04 5.87
N VAL A 143 19.67 -0.03 5.44
CA VAL A 143 18.92 -1.28 5.25
C VAL A 143 18.70 -1.48 3.76
N SER A 144 19.22 -2.57 3.21
CA SER A 144 19.02 -2.94 1.81
C SER A 144 17.68 -3.66 1.65
N PHE A 145 16.92 -3.32 0.62
CA PHE A 145 15.61 -3.92 0.36
C PHE A 145 15.29 -4.03 -1.13
N GLN A 146 14.31 -4.88 -1.46
CA GLN A 146 13.70 -4.97 -2.79
C GLN A 146 12.21 -4.64 -2.70
N SER A 147 11.70 -3.95 -3.72
CA SER A 147 10.28 -3.67 -3.89
C SER A 147 9.73 -4.51 -5.04
N ASP A 148 8.68 -5.31 -4.79
CA ASP A 148 8.03 -6.17 -5.78
C ASP A 148 8.97 -7.16 -6.49
N GLY A 149 10.02 -7.62 -5.81
CA GLY A 149 11.03 -8.53 -6.40
C GLY A 149 11.82 -7.93 -7.56
N ARG A 150 11.83 -6.59 -7.68
CA ARG A 150 12.52 -5.89 -8.78
C ARG A 150 13.95 -5.55 -8.39
N VAL A 151 14.84 -5.69 -9.37
CA VAL A 151 16.20 -5.12 -9.35
C VAL A 151 16.19 -3.69 -9.90
N PRO A 152 17.10 -2.80 -9.44
CA PRO A 152 18.15 -3.03 -8.46
C PRO A 152 17.67 -3.02 -7.00
N VAL A 153 18.48 -3.60 -6.11
CA VAL A 153 18.32 -3.47 -4.66
C VAL A 153 18.41 -1.98 -4.27
N LYS A 154 17.44 -1.53 -3.49
CA LYS A 154 17.37 -0.17 -2.94
C LYS A 154 17.90 -0.13 -1.51
N ARG A 155 18.10 1.07 -0.99
CA ARG A 155 18.71 1.32 0.33
C ARG A 155 17.91 2.36 1.10
N ALA A 156 17.39 1.97 2.25
CA ALA A 156 16.79 2.88 3.22
C ALA A 156 17.89 3.38 4.16
N GLN A 157 18.01 4.70 4.31
CA GLN A 157 18.97 5.32 5.21
C GLN A 157 18.34 5.54 6.59
N LEU A 158 19.13 5.31 7.64
CA LEU A 158 18.72 5.56 9.01
C LEU A 158 19.80 6.35 9.74
N ILE A 159 19.35 7.19 10.67
CA ILE A 159 20.22 7.92 11.58
C ILE A 159 19.85 7.62 13.03
N HIS A 160 20.85 7.47 13.87
CA HIS A 160 20.67 7.27 15.30
C HIS A 160 20.63 8.63 16.01
N ARG A 161 19.51 8.95 16.66
CA ARG A 161 19.33 10.21 17.40
C ARG A 161 18.54 9.95 18.68
N ALA A 162 19.03 10.46 19.81
CA ALA A 162 18.39 10.33 21.11
C ALA A 162 18.04 8.87 21.48
N GLY A 163 19.00 7.95 21.23
CA GLY A 163 18.86 6.54 21.60
C GLY A 163 17.87 5.74 20.74
N ARG A 164 17.56 6.20 19.53
CA ARG A 164 16.69 5.48 18.58
C ARG A 164 17.16 5.69 17.14
N TRP A 165 16.94 4.69 16.31
CA TRP A 165 17.08 4.81 14.87
C TRP A 165 15.85 5.49 14.27
N LEU A 166 16.07 6.35 13.30
CA LEU A 166 15.04 7.09 12.57
C LEU A 166 15.31 6.96 11.08
N TYR A 167 14.28 6.69 10.30
CA TYR A 167 14.35 6.68 8.85
C TYR A 167 14.59 8.08 8.31
N ASP A 168 15.64 8.21 7.52
CA ASP A 168 15.94 9.41 6.75
C ASP A 168 15.56 9.18 5.28
N PRO A 169 14.50 9.84 4.77
CA PRO A 169 14.13 9.72 3.36
C PRO A 169 15.16 10.36 2.41
N GLY A 170 16.17 11.05 2.95
CA GLY A 170 17.16 11.79 2.18
C GLY A 170 16.60 13.10 1.60
N PRO A 171 17.44 13.82 0.83
CA PRO A 171 16.98 14.95 0.03
C PRO A 171 16.19 14.47 -1.20
N GLY A 172 15.35 15.34 -1.77
CA GLY A 172 14.60 15.02 -3.00
C GLY A 172 13.09 14.88 -2.81
N TYR A 173 12.56 15.28 -1.66
CA TYR A 173 11.13 15.48 -1.51
C TYR A 173 10.64 16.59 -2.42
N ASP A 174 9.68 16.28 -3.29
CA ASP A 174 8.96 17.29 -4.08
C ASP A 174 7.66 17.68 -3.36
N PRO A 175 7.52 18.96 -2.94
CA PRO A 175 6.33 19.47 -2.26
C PRO A 175 5.05 19.45 -3.10
N ALA A 176 5.14 19.27 -4.42
CA ALA A 176 3.98 19.13 -5.29
C ALA A 176 3.33 17.74 -5.19
N LEU A 177 4.04 16.71 -4.72
CA LEU A 177 3.56 15.32 -4.73
C LEU A 177 2.22 15.12 -4.01
N PRO A 178 2.01 15.58 -2.75
CA PRO A 178 0.72 15.41 -2.10
C PRO A 178 -0.43 16.06 -2.90
N ALA A 179 -0.18 17.26 -3.44
CA ALA A 179 -1.19 17.99 -4.19
C ALA A 179 -1.52 17.30 -5.53
N ALA A 180 -0.52 16.74 -6.20
CA ALA A 180 -0.67 15.96 -7.42
C ALA A 180 -1.53 14.70 -7.19
N PHE A 181 -1.22 13.90 -6.17
CA PHE A 181 -2.00 12.71 -5.82
C PHE A 181 -3.42 13.05 -5.38
N ALA A 182 -3.60 14.10 -4.57
CA ALA A 182 -4.93 14.57 -4.20
C ALA A 182 -5.74 15.02 -5.43
N ARG A 183 -5.09 15.65 -6.42
CA ARG A 183 -5.75 16.04 -7.68
C ARG A 183 -6.15 14.82 -8.51
N MET A 184 -5.30 13.81 -8.61
CA MET A 184 -5.61 12.54 -9.27
C MET A 184 -6.75 11.80 -8.57
N ALA A 185 -6.75 11.72 -7.23
CA ALA A 185 -7.82 11.09 -6.45
C ALA A 185 -9.18 11.77 -6.71
N ARG A 186 -9.22 13.10 -6.74
CA ARG A 186 -10.43 13.85 -7.13
C ARG A 186 -10.87 13.52 -8.57
N GLY A 187 -9.93 13.41 -9.50
CA GLY A 187 -10.22 13.00 -10.88
C GLY A 187 -10.92 11.64 -10.96
N LEU A 188 -10.40 10.64 -10.25
CA LEU A 188 -11.01 9.30 -10.20
C LEU A 188 -12.38 9.29 -9.53
N ARG A 189 -12.59 10.10 -8.47
CA ARG A 189 -13.91 10.24 -7.84
C ARG A 189 -14.96 10.78 -8.82
N LEU A 190 -14.59 11.72 -9.68
CA LEU A 190 -15.52 12.24 -10.69
C LEU A 190 -15.94 11.14 -11.67
N VAL A 191 -15.01 10.30 -12.15
CA VAL A 191 -15.34 9.16 -13.02
C VAL A 191 -16.24 8.16 -12.30
N LEU A 192 -15.91 7.85 -11.04
CA LEU A 192 -16.72 6.97 -10.19
C LEU A 192 -18.15 7.51 -10.02
N ASP A 193 -18.32 8.79 -9.75
CA ASP A 193 -19.62 9.44 -9.61
C ASP A 193 -20.38 9.51 -10.94
N ASP A 194 -19.68 9.74 -12.05
CA ASP A 194 -20.24 9.72 -13.41
C ASP A 194 -20.79 8.32 -13.75
N LEU A 195 -20.10 7.25 -13.36
CA LEU A 195 -20.59 5.86 -13.49
C LEU A 195 -21.78 5.58 -12.57
N LYS A 196 -21.71 5.95 -11.28
CA LYS A 196 -22.79 5.74 -10.30
C LYS A 196 -24.08 6.47 -10.68
N SER A 197 -23.95 7.66 -11.26
CA SER A 197 -25.10 8.49 -11.67
C SER A 197 -25.61 8.16 -13.08
N GLY A 198 -24.94 7.30 -13.84
CA GLY A 198 -25.30 6.94 -15.21
C GLY A 198 -24.96 8.03 -16.25
N ARG A 199 -24.20 9.07 -15.89
CA ARG A 199 -23.66 10.05 -16.86
C ARG A 199 -22.69 9.39 -17.84
N LEU A 200 -22.01 8.33 -17.40
CA LEU A 200 -21.31 7.39 -18.27
C LEU A 200 -22.14 6.10 -18.36
N PRO A 201 -23.04 5.99 -19.36
CA PRO A 201 -23.96 4.86 -19.46
C PRO A 201 -23.21 3.57 -19.76
N ARG A 202 -23.57 2.52 -19.04
CA ARG A 202 -22.95 1.19 -19.09
C ARG A 202 -22.94 0.61 -20.50
N GLU A 203 -24.06 0.71 -21.20
CA GLU A 203 -24.26 0.13 -22.54
C GLU A 203 -23.21 0.68 -23.51
N ARG A 204 -22.95 1.98 -23.44
CA ARG A 204 -21.95 2.65 -24.27
C ARG A 204 -20.52 2.19 -23.96
N LEU A 205 -20.22 1.93 -22.69
CA LEU A 205 -18.89 1.48 -22.29
C LEU A 205 -18.63 0.01 -22.65
N LEU A 206 -19.67 -0.80 -22.81
CA LEU A 206 -19.55 -2.16 -23.33
C LEU A 206 -19.23 -2.17 -24.83
N ASP A 207 -19.78 -1.20 -25.57
CA ASP A 207 -19.54 -1.07 -27.02
C ASP A 207 -18.20 -0.37 -27.34
N GLU A 208 -17.78 0.57 -26.48
CA GLU A 208 -16.58 1.43 -26.68
C GLU A 208 -15.73 1.50 -25.38
N PRO A 209 -15.00 0.44 -24.99
CA PRO A 209 -14.25 0.38 -23.73
C PRO A 209 -13.15 1.44 -23.61
N GLU A 210 -12.60 1.91 -24.74
CA GLU A 210 -11.56 2.94 -24.79
C GLU A 210 -12.07 4.28 -24.23
N ARG A 211 -13.37 4.53 -24.25
CA ARG A 211 -13.95 5.74 -23.63
C ARG A 211 -13.73 5.77 -22.13
N LEU A 212 -13.80 4.62 -21.45
CA LEU A 212 -13.56 4.56 -20.01
C LEU A 212 -12.10 4.93 -19.71
N VAL A 213 -11.16 4.40 -20.51
CA VAL A 213 -9.74 4.72 -20.40
C VAL A 213 -9.49 6.20 -20.66
N GLU A 214 -10.13 6.76 -21.69
CA GLU A 214 -10.02 8.17 -22.04
C GLU A 214 -10.54 9.09 -20.92
N GLU A 215 -11.71 8.78 -20.35
CA GLU A 215 -12.26 9.55 -19.22
C GLU A 215 -11.32 9.52 -18.02
N VAL A 216 -10.81 8.34 -17.64
CA VAL A 216 -9.82 8.22 -16.56
C VAL A 216 -8.58 9.06 -16.89
N ARG A 217 -8.03 8.94 -18.09
CA ARG A 217 -6.85 9.70 -18.52
C ARG A 217 -7.06 11.21 -18.44
N ILE A 218 -8.17 11.72 -18.98
CA ILE A 218 -8.51 13.16 -18.96
C ILE A 218 -8.60 13.67 -17.52
N ARG A 219 -9.23 12.90 -16.61
CA ARG A 219 -9.40 13.33 -15.22
C ARG A 219 -8.13 13.23 -14.38
N LEU A 220 -7.21 12.32 -14.73
CA LEU A 220 -5.91 12.20 -14.09
C LEU A 220 -4.90 13.25 -14.58
N LEU A 221 -4.97 13.65 -15.85
CA LEU A 221 -3.99 14.52 -16.50
C LEU A 221 -3.59 15.76 -15.70
N PRO A 222 -4.53 16.53 -15.08
CA PRO A 222 -4.15 17.70 -14.29
C PRO A 222 -3.25 17.37 -13.09
N GLY A 223 -3.42 16.20 -12.47
CA GLY A 223 -2.56 15.75 -11.37
C GLY A 223 -1.23 15.20 -11.87
N VAL A 224 -1.24 14.48 -13.00
CA VAL A 224 -0.01 13.96 -13.65
C VAL A 224 0.92 15.10 -14.07
N GLN A 225 0.38 16.20 -14.59
CA GLN A 225 1.15 17.39 -14.97
C GLN A 225 1.81 18.11 -13.78
N MET A 226 1.39 17.82 -12.54
CA MET A 226 2.00 18.36 -11.33
C MET A 226 3.13 17.49 -10.78
N LEU A 227 3.31 16.27 -11.31
CA LEU A 227 4.38 15.38 -10.86
C LEU A 227 5.74 15.91 -11.34
N PRO A 228 6.81 15.72 -10.55
CA PRO A 228 8.16 16.04 -11.01
C PRO A 228 8.45 15.25 -12.29
N PRO A 229 9.26 15.82 -13.20
CA PRO A 229 9.76 15.05 -14.33
C PRO A 229 10.50 13.82 -13.80
N PRO A 230 10.45 12.67 -14.51
CA PRO A 230 11.25 11.52 -14.12
C PRO A 230 12.72 11.96 -14.04
N PRO A 231 13.47 11.46 -13.04
CA PRO A 231 14.90 11.78 -12.96
C PRO A 231 15.54 11.43 -14.31
N ALA A 232 16.35 12.34 -14.84
CA ALA A 232 17.09 12.06 -16.05
C ALA A 232 17.79 10.72 -15.87
N ALA A 233 17.54 9.77 -16.78
CA ALA A 233 18.19 8.48 -16.71
C ALA A 233 19.69 8.73 -16.85
N ASN A 234 20.39 8.73 -15.71
CA ASN A 234 21.84 8.75 -15.66
C ASN A 234 22.30 7.38 -16.13
N PHE A 235 22.25 7.17 -17.45
CA PHE A 235 23.03 6.14 -18.12
C PHE A 235 24.48 6.56 -17.92
N GLY A 236 25.08 6.09 -16.82
CA GLY A 236 26.52 6.20 -16.64
C GLY A 236 27.23 5.61 -17.88
N PRO A 237 28.37 6.19 -18.28
CA PRO A 237 29.14 5.72 -19.43
C PRO A 237 29.57 4.25 -19.32
#